data_AF-A0A934W150-F1
#
_entry.id   AF-A0A934W150-F1
#
_cell.length_a   1.000
_cell.length_b   1.000
_cell.length_c   1.000
_cell.angle_alpha   90.00
_cell.angle_beta   90.00
_cell.angle_gamma   90.00
#
_symmetry.space_group_name_H-M   'P 1'
#
loop_
_entity.id
_entity.type
_entity.pdbx_description
1 polymer ?
#
loop_
_entity_poly.entity_id
_entity_poly.type
_entity_poly.pdbx_seq_one_letter_code
_entity_poly.pdbx_strand_id
1 'polypeptide(L)' 'MFIEVTRLSFNVPGQKVTVNVEHIIYLEQKGEGAEILLNNPYQHGSHLLAVIESYNEVQQRIGAAGAKFG' A
#
# COMPACT_ATOMS: atom_id res chain seq x y z
N MET A 1 4.42 -19.06 16.22
CA MET A 1 3.71 -17.78 16.37
C MET A 1 3.90 -17.02 15.07
N PHE A 2 2.84 -16.80 14.29
CA PHE A 2 2.89 -15.95 13.10
C PHE A 2 2.50 -14.53 13.54
N ILE A 3 3.35 -13.55 13.23
CA ILE A 3 2.99 -12.13 13.39
C ILE A 3 2.31 -11.74 12.09
N GLU A 4 1.00 -11.59 12.12
CA GLU A 4 0.25 -11.09 10.97
C GLU A 4 0.44 -9.57 10.89
N VAL A 5 1.18 -9.12 9.89
CA VAL A 5 1.37 -7.70 9.64
C VAL A 5 0.14 -7.21 8.88
N THR A 6 -0.84 -6.67 9.59
CA THR A 6 -2.09 -6.19 8.97
C THR A 6 -2.00 -4.74 8.47
N ARG A 7 -0.95 -4.00 8.87
CA ARG A 7 -0.78 -2.57 8.58
C ARG A 7 0.57 -2.28 7.93
N LEU A 8 0.58 -1.43 6.91
CA LEU A 8 1.78 -0.95 6.25
C LEU A 8 1.84 0.58 6.29
N SER A 9 3.05 1.09 6.47
CA SER A 9 3.32 2.53 6.37
C SER A 9 4.08 2.83 5.08
N PHE A 10 3.61 3.83 4.35
CA PHE A 10 4.18 4.30 3.10
C PHE A 10 4.60 5.76 3.20
N ASN A 11 5.71 6.10 2.56
CA ASN A 11 6.11 7.49 2.36
C ASN A 11 5.43 8.02 1.11
N VAL A 12 4.59 9.05 1.27
CA VAL A 12 3.95 9.77 0.16
C VAL A 12 4.42 11.23 0.19
N PRO A 13 4.23 12.02 -0.89
CA PRO A 13 4.63 13.42 -0.89
C PRO A 13 4.04 14.20 0.29
N GLY A 14 4.90 14.75 1.14
CA GLY A 14 4.52 15.60 2.27
C GLY A 14 4.03 14.88 3.53
N GLN A 15 3.88 13.55 3.54
CA GLN A 15 3.42 12.84 4.74
C GLN A 15 3.75 11.33 4.75
N LYS A 16 3.73 10.72 5.93
CA LYS A 16 3.76 9.26 6.10
C LYS A 16 2.35 8.75 6.33
N VAL A 17 1.89 7.83 5.50
CA VAL A 17 0.54 7.25 5.56
C VAL A 17 0.64 5.83 6.10
N THR A 18 -0.22 5.45 7.05
CA THR A 18 -0.31 4.07 7.54
C THR A 18 -1.70 3.53 7.29
N VAL A 19 -1.79 2.41 6.57
CA VAL A 19 -3.04 1.83 6.11
C VAL A 19 -3.06 0.34 6.38
N ASN A 20 -4.25 -0.21 6.60
CA ASN A 20 -4.40 -1.66 6.66
C ASN A 20 -4.28 -2.22 5.24
N VAL A 21 -3.65 -3.38 5.12
CA VAL A 21 -3.43 -4.02 3.83
C VAL A 21 -4.74 -4.41 3.15
N GLU A 22 -5.78 -4.73 3.92
CA GLU A 22 -7.14 -4.99 3.44
C GLU A 22 -7.76 -3.82 2.66
N HIS A 23 -7.25 -2.60 2.85
CA HIS A 23 -7.73 -1.41 2.15
C HIS A 23 -6.98 -1.16 0.84
N ILE A 24 -5.88 -1.87 0.56
CA ILE A 24 -5.14 -1.74 -0.70
C ILE A 24 -5.84 -2.59 -1.75
N ILE A 25 -6.48 -1.94 -2.73
CA ILE A 25 -7.29 -2.61 -3.76
C ILE A 25 -6.59 -2.68 -5.12
N TYR A 26 -5.55 -1.87 -5.33
CA TYR A 26 -4.75 -1.87 -6.57
C TYR A 26 -3.35 -1.33 -6.30
N LEU A 27 -2.37 -1.85 -7.05
CA LEU A 27 -0.96 -1.50 -6.99
C LEU A 27 -0.41 -1.48 -8.43
N GLU A 28 0.24 -0.40 -8.84
CA GLU A 28 0.85 -0.25 -10.17
C GLU A 28 2.26 0.33 -10.07
N GLN A 29 3.13 -0.08 -10.99
CA GLN A 29 4.45 0.52 -11.13
C GLN A 29 4.35 1.86 -11.89
N LYS A 30 4.90 2.94 -11.31
CA LYS A 30 5.07 4.23 -11.98
C LYS A 30 6.53 4.64 -11.95
N GLY A 31 7.22 4.44 -13.07
CA GLY A 31 8.66 4.68 -13.16
C GLY A 31 9.42 3.82 -12.14
N GLU A 32 10.18 4.47 -11.26
CA GLU A 32 10.91 3.81 -10.18
C GLU A 32 10.06 3.59 -8.90
N GLY A 33 8.88 4.21 -8.81
CA GLY A 33 8.00 4.18 -7.65
C GLY A 33 6.76 3.30 -7.83
N ALA A 34 5.85 3.37 -6.86
CA ALA A 34 4.58 2.66 -6.85
C ALA A 34 3.39 3.62 -6.70
N GLU A 35 2.30 3.36 -7.41
CA GLU A 35 1.00 3.93 -7.11
C GLU A 35 0.10 2.88 -6.48
N ILE A 36 -0.57 3.24 -5.39
CA ILE A 36 -1.53 2.38 -4.70
C ILE A 36 -2.91 3.04 -4.72
N LEU A 37 -3.94 2.27 -5.04
CA LEU A 37 -5.31 2.67 -4.81
C LEU A 37 -5.79 2.05 -3.51
N LEU A 38 -6.32 2.90 -2.64
CA LEU A 38 -6.86 2.49 -1.36
C LEU A 38 -8.36 2.71 -1.34
N ASN A 39 -9.11 1.76 -0.79
CA ASN A 39 -10.48 2.01 -0.34
C ASN A 39 -10.45 2.24 1.17
N ASN A 40 -10.29 3.50 1.57
CA ASN A 40 -10.08 3.85 2.97
C ASN A 40 -11.44 4.13 3.65
N PRO A 41 -11.88 3.35 4.64
CA PRO A 41 -13.16 3.62 5.32
C PRO A 41 -13.14 4.91 6.15
N TYR A 42 -11.95 5.43 6.47
CA TYR A 42 -11.75 6.64 7.27
C TYR A 42 -11.78 7.94 6.43
N GLN A 43 -11.71 7.84 5.11
CA GLN A 43 -11.86 8.95 4.17
C GLN A 43 -12.84 8.52 3.10
N HIS A 44 -14.02 9.12 3.01
CA HIS A 44 -15.09 8.65 2.13
C HIS A 44 -14.62 8.42 0.68
N GLY A 45 -14.39 7.16 0.30
CA GLY A 45 -14.14 6.73 -1.08
C GLY A 45 -12.80 6.03 -1.32
N SER A 46 -12.49 5.84 -2.60
CA SER A 46 -11.20 5.31 -3.05
C SER A 46 -10.23 6.44 -3.36
N HIS A 47 -8.98 6.31 -2.90
CA HIS A 47 -7.95 7.32 -3.05
C HIS A 47 -6.69 6.72 -3.66
N LEU A 48 -6.15 7.39 -4.68
CA LEU A 48 -4.87 7.02 -5.30
C LEU A 48 -3.74 7.75 -4.57
N LEU A 49 -2.73 7.00 -4.13
CA LEU A 49 -1.54 7.52 -3.48
C LEU A 49 -0.30 7.14 -4.28
N ALA A 50 0.53 8.13 -4.58
CA ALA A 50 1.88 7.91 -5.09
C ALA A 50 2.84 7.66 -3.92
N VAL A 51 3.52 6.52 -3.95
CA VAL A 51 4.47 6.08 -2.94
C VAL A 51 5.89 6.33 -3.44
N ILE A 52 6.72 6.95 -2.59
CA ILE A 52 8.12 7.28 -2.85
C ILE A 52 9.02 6.11 -2.42
N GLU A 53 8.64 4.89 -2.80
CA GLU A 53 9.34 3.65 -2.48
C GLU A 53 9.29 2.74 -3.70
N SER A 54 10.25 1.80 -3.81
CA SER A 54 10.32 0.92 -4.96
C SER A 54 9.06 0.05 -5.09
N TYR A 55 8.55 -0.09 -6.30
CA TYR A 55 7.43 -0.99 -6.60
C TYR A 55 7.63 -2.41 -6.07
N ASN A 56 8.82 -2.98 -6.27
CA ASN A 56 9.12 -4.35 -5.82
C ASN A 56 9.08 -4.48 -4.30
N GLU A 57 9.57 -3.48 -3.56
CA GLU A 57 9.55 -3.48 -2.10
C GLU A 57 8.14 -3.29 -1.54
N VAL A 58 7.33 -2.44 -2.19
CA VAL A 58 5.92 -2.26 -1.85
C VAL A 58 5.15 -3.56 -2.10
N GLN A 59 5.33 -4.19 -3.26
CA GLN A 59 4.69 -5.46 -3.61
C GLN A 59 5.09 -6.58 -2.63
N GLN A 60 6.37 -6.72 -2.29
CA GLN A 60 6.85 -7.75 -1.35
C GLN A 60 6.27 -7.56 0.05
N ARG A 61 6.20 -6.32 0.56
CA ARG A 61 5.61 -6.05 1.88
C ARG A 61 4.12 -6.35 1.90
N ILE A 62 3.39 -6.01 0.84
CA ILE A 62 1.97 -6.31 0.76
C ILE A 62 1.74 -7.82 0.63
N GLY A 63 2.57 -8.53 -0.15
CA GLY A 63 2.55 -9.99 -0.24
C GLY A 63 2.85 -10.67 1.10
N ALA A 64 3.84 -10.18 1.85
CA ALA A 64 4.18 -10.68 3.18
C ALA A 64 3.07 -10.41 4.22
N ALA A 65 2.30 -9.35 4.03
CA ALA A 65 1.13 -9.00 4.83
C ALA A 65 -0.14 -9.80 4.45
N GLY A 66 -0.06 -10.70 3.47
CA GLY A 66 -1.14 -11.64 3.14
C GLY A 66 -2.05 -11.23 1.99
N ALA A 67 -1.87 -10.05 1.38
CA ALA A 67 -2.61 -9.68 0.17
C ALA A 67 -1.89 -10.21 -1.08
N LYS A 68 -2.66 -10.87 -1.95
CA LYS A 68 -2.19 -11.34 -3.27
C LYS A 68 -2.81 -10.45 -4.35
N PHE A 69 -1.96 -9.73 -5.09
CA PHE A 69 -2.38 -9.07 -6.33
C PHE A 69 -2.07 -9.99 -7.50
N GLY A 70 -3.00 -10.11 -8.44
CA GLY A 70 -2.90 -10.91 -9.66
C GLY A 70 -2.74 -10.03 -10.89
#